data_AF-A0A914J768-F1
#
_entry.id   AF-A0A914J768-F1
#
_cell.length_a   1.000
_cell.length_b   1.000
_cell.length_c   1.000
_cell.angle_alpha   90.00
_cell.angle_beta   90.00
_cell.angle_gamma   90.00
#
_symmetry.space_group_name_H-M   'P 1'
#
loop_
_entity.id
_entity.type
_entity.pdbx_description
1 polymer ?
#
loop_
_entity_poly.entity_id
_entity_poly.type
_entity_poly.pdbx_seq_one_letter_code
_entity_poly.pdbx_strand_id
1 'polypeptide(L)'
;MFSDALFGSAYLVAGIYNLSVYYHEQYFPWQTRFYCFFRPHVQLFIIVTPAVGLISLATSIDRLLSVFKPVQYFHWSRKYAYFMGFLAFAGVIPVYIISLIGAYETRDTFVNGLCLLQYALVPVMYSSMRMVRICSSIIGALLYVPILFKLKQIITATNNFLSDSQKKGLTRTTMTILLITLNEIILFTIPDIYVIINTVPNNLLFFLMNLNKGVINMIVFLWTQQELRKCALFWRLKNHSLASRSNGHRVVPKVITVSRT
;
A
#
# COMPACT_ATOMS: atom_id res chain seq x y z
N MET A 1 -1.41 -3.88 -0.02
CA MET A 1 -0.09 -4.57 0.05
C MET A 1 0.93 -3.96 -0.89
N PHE A 2 0.79 -4.04 -2.23
CA PHE A 2 1.77 -3.43 -3.14
C PHE A 2 1.93 -1.92 -2.92
N SER A 3 0.82 -1.20 -2.79
CA SER A 3 0.77 0.22 -2.43
C SER A 3 1.46 0.53 -1.10
N ASP A 4 1.23 -0.29 -0.07
CA ASP A 4 1.85 -0.12 1.25
C ASP A 4 3.37 -0.34 1.19
N ALA A 5 3.83 -1.31 0.39
CA ALA A 5 5.25 -1.57 0.16
C ALA A 5 5.93 -0.41 -0.56
N LEU A 6 5.28 0.14 -1.60
CA LEU A 6 5.78 1.34 -2.29
C LEU A 6 5.87 2.53 -1.33
N PHE A 7 4.85 2.77 -0.51
CA PHE A 7 4.91 3.82 0.51
C PHE A 7 6.05 3.60 1.50
N GLY A 8 6.20 2.38 2.02
CA GLY A 8 7.29 2.04 2.94
C GLY A 8 8.66 2.28 2.30
N SER A 9 8.81 1.92 1.02
CA SER A 9 10.06 2.18 0.27
C SER A 9 10.34 3.68 0.11
N ALA A 10 9.32 4.50 -0.15
CA ALA A 10 9.48 5.94 -0.28
C ALA A 10 9.96 6.58 1.04
N TYR A 11 9.36 6.18 2.18
CA TYR A 11 9.81 6.62 3.50
C TYR A 11 11.21 6.14 3.85
N LEU A 12 11.56 4.91 3.48
CA LEU A 12 12.89 4.36 3.71
C LEU A 12 13.95 5.14 2.92
N VAL A 13 13.70 5.40 1.62
CA VAL A 13 14.61 6.20 0.79
C VAL A 13 14.74 7.63 1.32
N ALA A 14 13.62 8.25 1.74
CA ALA A 14 13.65 9.58 2.36
C ALA A 14 14.44 9.59 3.68
N GLY A 15 14.29 8.56 4.50
CA GLY A 15 15.01 8.40 5.76
C GLY A 15 16.51 8.25 5.55
N ILE A 16 16.94 7.40 4.61
CA ILE A 16 18.36 7.23 4.24
C ILE A 16 18.93 8.55 3.73
N TYR A 17 18.19 9.27 2.87
CA TYR A 17 18.61 10.56 2.35
C TYR A 17 18.80 11.59 3.49
N ASN A 18 17.81 11.74 4.38
CA ASN A 18 17.89 12.67 5.50
C ASN A 18 19.04 12.32 6.45
N LEU A 19 19.26 11.04 6.71
CA LEU A 19 20.37 10.57 7.54
C LEU A 19 21.72 10.89 6.88
N SER A 20 21.84 10.66 5.56
CA SER A 20 23.06 10.98 4.80
C SER A 20 23.37 12.48 4.80
N VAL A 21 22.37 13.34 4.63
CA VAL A 21 22.54 14.80 4.69
C VAL A 21 22.97 15.23 6.09
N TYR A 22 22.35 14.68 7.14
CA TYR A 22 22.70 14.98 8.53
C TYR A 22 24.15 14.59 8.89
N TYR A 23 24.68 13.49 8.32
CA TYR A 23 26.05 13.06 8.57
C TYR A 23 27.11 13.85 7.79
N HIS A 24 26.79 14.34 6.58
CA HIS A 24 27.74 15.07 5.76
C HIS A 24 27.75 16.57 6.02
N GLU A 25 26.59 17.15 6.31
CA GLU A 25 26.43 18.58 6.51
C GLU A 25 26.04 18.84 7.97
N GLN A 26 26.81 19.64 8.68
CA GLN A 26 26.45 20.05 10.05
C GLN A 26 25.15 20.90 10.09
N TYR A 27 24.70 21.40 8.93
CA TYR A 27 23.49 22.20 8.75
C TYR A 27 22.76 21.79 7.47
N PHE A 28 21.42 21.93 7.42
CA PHE A 28 20.67 21.63 6.20
C PHE A 28 20.90 22.71 5.12
N PRO A 29 21.57 22.39 3.99
CA PRO A 29 21.85 23.40 2.97
C PRO A 29 20.57 23.84 2.28
N TRP A 30 20.55 25.08 1.79
CA TRP A 30 19.48 25.55 0.90
C TRP A 30 19.66 24.91 -0.47
N GLN A 31 18.58 24.32 -0.98
CA GLN A 31 18.57 23.66 -2.28
C GLN A 31 17.46 24.25 -3.14
N THR A 32 17.64 24.20 -4.46
CA THR A 32 16.59 24.63 -5.38
C THR A 32 15.42 23.66 -5.32
N ARG A 33 14.19 24.17 -5.41
CA ARG A 33 12.99 23.33 -5.39
C ARG A 33 13.01 22.27 -6.49
N PHE A 34 13.50 22.63 -7.67
CA PHE A 34 13.63 21.72 -8.81
C PHE A 34 14.59 20.55 -8.50
N TYR A 35 15.69 20.81 -7.81
CA TYR A 35 16.61 19.76 -7.36
C TYR A 35 15.94 18.79 -6.38
N CYS A 36 15.18 19.32 -5.41
CA CYS A 36 14.40 18.48 -4.49
C CYS A 36 13.30 17.69 -5.21
N PHE A 37 12.67 18.26 -6.24
CA PHE A 37 11.63 17.58 -7.00
C PHE A 37 12.14 16.28 -7.63
N PHE A 38 13.31 16.30 -8.27
CA PHE A 38 13.89 15.12 -8.95
C PHE A 38 14.49 14.07 -8.01
N ARG A 39 14.39 14.25 -6.69
CA ARG A 39 14.84 13.22 -5.75
C ARG A 39 13.95 11.97 -5.82
N PRO A 40 14.53 10.77 -5.74
CA PRO A 40 13.79 9.52 -5.93
C PRO A 40 12.66 9.35 -4.90
N HIS A 41 12.87 9.73 -3.64
CA HIS A 41 11.81 9.64 -2.63
C HIS A 41 10.64 10.60 -2.91
N VAL A 42 10.92 11.81 -3.41
CA VAL A 42 9.89 12.78 -3.78
C VAL A 42 9.07 12.27 -4.96
N GLN A 43 9.73 11.74 -5.99
CA GLN A 43 9.06 11.13 -7.14
C GLN A 43 8.14 9.97 -6.72
N LEU A 44 8.63 9.08 -5.85
CA LEU A 44 7.82 8.00 -5.29
C LEU A 44 6.61 8.53 -4.52
N PHE A 45 6.77 9.57 -3.68
CA PHE A 45 5.64 10.15 -2.96
C PHE A 45 4.61 10.82 -3.88
N ILE A 46 5.05 11.49 -4.96
CA ILE A 46 4.15 12.09 -5.94
C ILE A 46 3.31 11.00 -6.61
N ILE A 47 3.92 9.88 -6.97
CA ILE A 47 3.19 8.79 -7.62
C ILE A 47 2.27 8.06 -6.64
N VAL A 48 2.81 7.71 -5.47
CA VAL A 48 2.13 6.79 -4.55
C VAL A 48 0.98 7.46 -3.80
N THR A 49 1.10 8.74 -3.43
CA THR A 49 0.06 9.47 -2.68
C THR A 49 -1.34 9.39 -3.32
N PRO A 50 -1.55 9.82 -4.58
CA PRO A 50 -2.84 9.68 -5.26
C PRO A 50 -3.13 8.24 -5.69
N ALA A 51 -2.11 7.44 -6.05
CA ALA A 51 -2.30 6.06 -6.48
C ALA A 51 -3.00 5.22 -5.41
N VAL A 52 -2.67 5.41 -4.13
CA VAL A 52 -3.27 4.63 -3.06
C VAL A 52 -4.76 4.90 -2.90
N GLY A 53 -5.18 6.17 -2.98
CA GLY A 53 -6.61 6.51 -2.94
C GLY A 53 -7.36 5.94 -4.14
N LEU A 54 -6.78 6.08 -5.35
CA LEU A 54 -7.38 5.55 -6.58
C LEU A 54 -7.46 4.02 -6.61
N ILE A 55 -6.41 3.32 -6.15
CA ILE A 55 -6.41 1.86 -6.03
C ILE A 55 -7.45 1.43 -4.99
N SER A 56 -7.55 2.13 -3.85
CA SER A 56 -8.55 1.84 -2.82
C SER A 56 -9.96 1.95 -3.40
N LEU A 57 -10.26 3.05 -4.11
CA LEU A 57 -11.52 3.24 -4.82
C LEU A 57 -11.77 2.15 -5.87
N ALA A 58 -10.78 1.82 -6.70
CA ALA A 58 -10.88 0.76 -7.69
C ALA A 58 -11.21 -0.60 -7.06
N THR A 59 -10.61 -0.92 -5.90
CA THR A 59 -10.95 -2.14 -5.16
C THR A 59 -12.36 -2.12 -4.59
N SER A 60 -12.85 -0.98 -4.10
CA SER A 60 -14.26 -0.85 -3.67
C SER A 60 -15.23 -1.08 -4.83
N ILE A 61 -14.92 -0.54 -6.02
CA ILE A 61 -15.73 -0.73 -7.23
C ILE A 61 -15.71 -2.18 -7.68
N ASP A 62 -14.54 -2.83 -7.69
CA ASP A 62 -14.40 -4.26 -8.00
C ASP A 62 -15.30 -5.12 -7.09
N ARG A 63 -15.32 -4.83 -5.79
CA ARG A 63 -16.19 -5.52 -4.83
C ARG A 63 -17.67 -5.22 -5.02
N LEU A 64 -18.01 -3.98 -5.34
CA LEU A 64 -19.37 -3.59 -5.67
C LEU A 64 -19.88 -4.43 -6.86
N LEU A 65 -19.10 -4.51 -7.93
CA LEU A 65 -19.46 -5.30 -9.11
C LEU A 65 -19.56 -6.79 -8.81
N SER A 66 -18.65 -7.34 -8.00
CA SER A 66 -18.67 -8.74 -7.58
C SER A 66 -19.94 -9.10 -6.79
N VAL A 67 -20.41 -8.21 -5.89
CA VAL A 67 -21.61 -8.46 -5.07
C VAL A 67 -22.90 -8.23 -5.85
N PHE A 68 -22.96 -7.20 -6.71
CA PHE A 68 -24.18 -6.90 -7.46
C PHE A 68 -24.37 -7.81 -8.69
N LYS A 69 -23.29 -8.27 -9.32
CA LYS A 69 -23.36 -9.05 -10.58
C LYS A 69 -22.40 -10.24 -10.56
N PRO A 70 -22.61 -11.23 -9.67
CA PRO A 70 -21.66 -12.34 -9.48
C PRO A 70 -21.45 -13.20 -10.73
N VAL A 71 -22.52 -13.46 -11.51
CA VAL A 71 -22.46 -14.31 -12.72
C VAL A 71 -21.64 -13.65 -13.84
N GLN A 72 -21.85 -12.35 -14.07
CA GLN A 72 -21.09 -11.59 -15.07
C GLN A 72 -19.65 -11.37 -14.62
N TYR A 73 -19.43 -11.15 -13.32
CA TYR A 73 -18.09 -10.98 -12.75
C TYR A 73 -17.24 -12.24 -12.93
N PHE A 74 -17.83 -13.44 -12.84
CA PHE A 74 -17.10 -14.70 -13.09
C PHE A 74 -16.60 -14.82 -14.53
N HIS A 75 -17.33 -14.27 -15.51
CA HIS A 75 -16.89 -14.23 -16.90
C HIS A 75 -15.80 -13.19 -17.16
N TRP A 76 -15.69 -12.15 -16.31
CA TRP A 76 -14.60 -11.19 -16.42
C TRP A 76 -13.27 -11.82 -15.99
N SER A 77 -12.50 -12.23 -17.00
CA SER A 77 -11.16 -12.78 -16.83
C SER A 77 -10.19 -11.79 -16.17
N ARG A 78 -8.99 -12.28 -15.85
CA ARG A 78 -7.84 -11.52 -15.28
C ARG A 78 -7.57 -10.18 -15.98
N LYS A 79 -7.93 -10.04 -17.27
CA LYS A 79 -7.80 -8.80 -18.05
C LYS A 79 -8.49 -7.60 -17.38
N TYR A 80 -9.64 -7.81 -16.75
CA TYR A 80 -10.39 -6.76 -16.06
C TYR A 80 -9.62 -6.19 -14.86
N ALA A 81 -9.01 -7.06 -14.04
CA ALA A 81 -8.21 -6.62 -12.89
C ALA A 81 -6.99 -5.80 -13.32
N TYR A 82 -6.31 -6.22 -14.40
CA TYR A 82 -5.21 -5.43 -14.97
C TYR A 82 -5.69 -4.09 -15.51
N PHE A 83 -6.85 -4.05 -16.18
CA PHE A 83 -7.44 -2.82 -16.67
C PHE A 83 -7.77 -1.83 -15.54
N MET A 84 -8.40 -2.30 -14.46
CA MET A 84 -8.70 -1.45 -13.29
C MET A 84 -7.43 -0.94 -12.60
N GLY A 85 -6.41 -1.79 -12.48
CA GLY A 85 -5.10 -1.38 -11.97
C GLY A 85 -4.44 -0.32 -12.85
N PHE A 86 -4.42 -0.55 -14.18
CA PHE A 86 -3.90 0.40 -15.15
C PHE A 86 -4.64 1.74 -15.09
N LEU A 87 -5.97 1.72 -15.00
CA LEU A 87 -6.80 2.92 -14.90
C LEU A 87 -6.46 3.73 -13.63
N ALA A 88 -6.25 3.06 -12.50
CA ALA A 88 -5.84 3.72 -11.26
C ALA A 88 -4.48 4.41 -11.38
N PHE A 89 -3.50 3.78 -12.07
CA PHE A 89 -2.20 4.40 -12.33
C PHE A 89 -2.26 5.50 -13.40
N ALA A 90 -3.07 5.34 -14.44
CA ALA A 90 -3.29 6.35 -15.46
C ALA A 90 -3.86 7.66 -14.85
N GLY A 91 -4.71 7.54 -13.83
CA GLY A 91 -5.24 8.67 -13.07
C GLY A 91 -4.18 9.49 -12.30
N VAL A 92 -2.99 8.93 -12.07
CA VAL A 92 -1.88 9.64 -11.41
C VAL A 92 -1.12 10.53 -12.39
N ILE A 93 -1.11 10.20 -13.69
CA ILE A 93 -0.32 10.90 -14.71
C ILE A 93 -0.68 12.40 -14.79
N PRO A 94 -1.95 12.84 -14.80
CA PRO A 94 -2.28 14.26 -14.83
C PRO A 94 -1.76 15.01 -13.60
N VAL A 95 -1.88 14.39 -12.42
CA VAL A 95 -1.41 14.95 -11.15
C VAL A 95 0.11 15.12 -11.16
N TYR A 96 0.82 14.14 -11.73
CA TYR A 96 2.27 14.19 -11.91
C TYR A 96 2.69 15.33 -12.86
N ILE A 97 2.05 15.43 -14.03
CA ILE A 97 2.37 16.46 -15.04
C ILE A 97 2.14 17.87 -14.47
N ILE A 98 1.01 18.10 -13.79
CA ILE A 98 0.71 19.39 -13.17
C ILE A 98 1.76 19.72 -12.08
N SER A 99 2.18 18.72 -11.31
CA SER A 99 3.23 18.89 -10.29
C SER A 99 4.59 19.25 -10.91
N LEU A 100 4.93 18.64 -12.05
CA LEU A 100 6.16 18.91 -12.79
C LEU A 100 6.16 20.35 -13.34
N ILE A 101 5.04 20.80 -13.93
CA ILE A 101 4.90 22.16 -14.45
C ILE A 101 5.07 23.17 -13.30
N GLY A 102 4.36 22.98 -12.18
CA GLY A 102 4.48 23.88 -11.02
C GLY A 102 5.88 23.89 -10.40
N ALA A 103 6.58 22.75 -10.39
CA ALA A 103 7.97 22.68 -9.93
C ALA A 103 8.95 23.40 -10.90
N TYR A 104 8.68 23.36 -12.20
CA TYR A 104 9.48 24.06 -13.21
C TYR A 104 9.31 25.58 -13.14
N GLU A 105 8.08 26.07 -12.98
CA GLU A 105 7.80 27.51 -12.82
C GLU A 105 8.48 28.10 -11.58
N THR A 106 8.64 27.30 -10.54
CA THR A 106 9.24 27.73 -9.27
C THR A 106 10.65 27.18 -9.04
N ARG A 107 11.37 26.87 -10.12
CA ARG A 107 12.67 26.19 -10.07
C ARG A 107 13.75 26.92 -9.25
N ASP A 108 13.74 28.26 -9.28
CA ASP A 108 14.77 29.11 -8.66
C ASP A 108 14.46 29.42 -7.18
N THR A 109 13.36 28.89 -6.64
CA THR A 109 13.02 29.07 -5.22
C THR A 109 13.87 28.15 -4.34
N PHE A 110 14.53 28.75 -3.36
CA PHE A 110 15.34 28.02 -2.37
C PHE A 110 14.45 27.45 -1.27
N VAL A 111 14.67 26.17 -0.96
CA VAL A 111 13.96 25.42 0.07
C VAL A 111 14.95 24.64 0.93
N ASN A 112 14.48 24.12 2.07
CA ASN A 112 15.30 23.33 2.97
C ASN A 112 15.78 22.02 2.31
N GLY A 113 17.08 21.73 2.41
CA GLY A 113 17.74 20.57 1.81
C GLY A 113 17.26 19.19 2.29
N LEU A 114 16.39 19.12 3.30
CA LEU A 114 15.63 17.92 3.66
C LEU A 114 14.76 17.41 2.50
N CYS A 115 14.42 18.27 1.54
CA CYS A 115 13.63 17.92 0.36
C CYS A 115 12.37 17.10 0.70
N LEU A 116 11.64 17.53 1.74
CA LEU A 116 10.34 16.95 2.07
C LEU A 116 9.33 17.29 0.97
N LEU A 117 8.34 16.43 0.78
CA LEU A 117 7.31 16.59 -0.26
C LEU A 117 6.62 17.97 -0.22
N GLN A 118 6.35 18.49 0.99
CA GLN A 118 5.73 19.81 1.19
C GLN A 118 6.58 21.00 0.73
N TYR A 119 7.91 20.82 0.67
CA TYR A 119 8.85 21.85 0.23
C TYR A 119 9.21 21.70 -1.25
N ALA A 120 9.19 20.46 -1.76
CA ALA A 120 9.50 20.15 -3.15
C ALA A 120 8.37 20.52 -4.12
N LEU A 121 7.11 20.57 -3.65
CA LEU A 121 5.95 20.98 -4.46
C LEU A 121 5.44 22.36 -4.07
N VAL A 122 4.79 23.01 -5.04
CA VAL A 122 3.97 24.20 -4.78
C VAL A 122 2.83 23.83 -3.82
N PRO A 123 2.52 24.64 -2.79
CA PRO A 123 1.52 24.29 -1.76
C PRO A 123 0.14 23.90 -2.32
N VAL A 124 -0.31 24.58 -3.39
CA VAL A 124 -1.57 24.28 -4.08
C VAL A 124 -1.55 22.86 -4.67
N MET A 125 -0.44 22.48 -5.29
CA MET A 125 -0.29 21.14 -5.89
C MET A 125 -0.21 20.08 -4.81
N TYR A 126 0.59 20.31 -3.76
CA TYR A 126 0.65 19.42 -2.60
C TYR A 126 -0.73 19.17 -1.97
N SER A 127 -1.53 20.22 -1.80
CA SER A 127 -2.90 20.10 -1.29
C SER A 127 -3.81 19.34 -2.26
N SER A 128 -3.74 19.64 -3.56
CA SER A 128 -4.55 18.96 -4.58
C SER A 128 -4.32 17.45 -4.63
N MET A 129 -3.07 17.00 -4.52
CA MET A 129 -2.72 15.57 -4.47
C MET A 129 -3.35 14.86 -3.28
N ARG A 130 -3.30 15.50 -2.11
CA ARG A 130 -3.92 15.00 -0.88
C ARG A 130 -5.43 15.00 -0.98
N MET A 131 -6.03 16.02 -1.60
CA MET A 131 -7.48 16.07 -1.84
C MET A 131 -7.96 14.92 -2.73
N VAL A 132 -7.26 14.61 -3.83
CA VAL A 132 -7.59 13.45 -4.68
C VAL A 132 -7.63 12.16 -3.85
N ARG A 133 -6.63 11.98 -2.98
CA ARG A 133 -6.58 10.84 -2.07
C ARG A 133 -7.74 10.82 -1.08
N ILE A 134 -7.99 11.93 -0.37
CA ILE A 134 -9.08 12.04 0.60
C ILE A 134 -10.43 11.74 -0.06
N CYS A 135 -10.72 12.38 -1.19
CA CYS A 135 -11.98 12.21 -1.92
C CYS A 135 -12.15 10.76 -2.39
N SER A 136 -11.13 10.14 -2.99
CA SER A 136 -11.21 8.75 -3.44
C SER A 136 -11.37 7.76 -2.29
N SER A 137 -10.69 7.95 -1.15
CA SER A 137 -10.87 7.12 0.04
C SER A 137 -12.26 7.29 0.67
N ILE A 138 -12.81 8.52 0.73
CA ILE A 138 -14.18 8.77 1.23
C ILE A 138 -15.22 8.11 0.32
N ILE A 139 -15.13 8.30 -0.99
CA ILE A 139 -16.03 7.64 -1.96
C ILE A 139 -15.91 6.12 -1.81
N GLY A 140 -14.68 5.61 -1.72
CA GLY A 140 -14.41 4.19 -1.50
C GLY A 140 -15.08 3.67 -0.23
N ALA A 141 -15.06 4.44 0.86
CA ALA A 141 -15.71 4.12 2.14
C ALA A 141 -17.24 4.10 2.02
N LEU A 142 -17.83 5.11 1.37
CA LEU A 142 -19.28 5.20 1.17
C LEU A 142 -19.81 4.03 0.34
N LEU A 143 -19.05 3.55 -0.64
CA LEU A 143 -19.41 2.37 -1.42
C LEU A 143 -19.48 1.07 -0.60
N TYR A 144 -18.86 0.98 0.59
CA TYR A 144 -18.99 -0.21 1.44
C TYR A 144 -20.36 -0.36 2.08
N VAL A 145 -21.08 0.74 2.32
CA VAL A 145 -22.42 0.69 2.93
C VAL A 145 -23.38 -0.17 2.09
N PRO A 146 -23.57 0.07 0.77
CA PRO A 146 -24.42 -0.77 -0.06
C PRO A 146 -23.86 -2.20 -0.24
N ILE A 147 -22.53 -2.38 -0.24
CA ILE A 147 -21.89 -3.70 -0.33
C ILE A 147 -22.29 -4.56 0.87
N LEU A 148 -22.19 -4.02 2.09
CA LEU A 148 -22.55 -4.75 3.32
C LEU A 148 -24.05 -5.07 3.35
N PHE A 149 -24.90 -4.12 2.95
CA PHE A 149 -26.35 -4.34 2.91
C PHE A 149 -26.71 -5.49 1.94
N LYS A 150 -26.17 -5.47 0.72
CA LYS A 150 -26.41 -6.53 -0.25
C LYS A 150 -25.81 -7.86 0.15
N LEU A 151 -24.62 -7.85 0.75
CA LEU A 151 -23.99 -9.08 1.26
C LEU A 151 -24.86 -9.75 2.33
N LYS A 152 -25.40 -8.97 3.28
CA LYS A 152 -26.36 -9.47 4.28
C LYS A 152 -27.61 -10.05 3.61
N GLN A 153 -28.17 -9.33 2.62
CA GLN A 153 -29.34 -9.79 1.88
C GLN A 153 -29.08 -11.16 1.19
N ILE A 154 -27.92 -11.32 0.55
CA ILE A 154 -27.52 -12.57 -0.11
C ILE A 154 -27.35 -13.70 0.91
N ILE A 155 -26.66 -13.45 2.03
CA ILE A 155 -26.44 -14.49 3.06
C ILE A 155 -27.78 -14.99 3.62
N THR A 156 -28.72 -14.08 3.88
CA THR A 156 -30.05 -14.45 4.37
C THR A 156 -30.89 -15.17 3.31
N ALA A 157 -30.85 -14.71 2.06
CA ALA A 157 -31.63 -15.33 0.96
C ALA A 157 -31.10 -16.71 0.57
N THR A 158 -29.78 -16.93 0.63
CA THR A 158 -29.12 -18.16 0.19
C THR A 158 -28.81 -19.10 1.36
N ASN A 159 -29.53 -18.95 2.48
CA ASN A 159 -29.23 -19.70 3.69
C ASN A 159 -29.35 -21.23 3.49
N ASN A 160 -30.18 -21.65 2.54
CA ASN A 160 -30.42 -23.07 2.21
C ASN A 160 -29.54 -23.63 1.07
N PHE A 161 -28.90 -22.77 0.25
CA PHE A 161 -28.21 -23.19 -0.98
C PHE A 161 -26.68 -23.10 -0.92
N LEU A 162 -26.13 -22.20 -0.11
CA LEU A 162 -24.68 -22.06 0.04
C LEU A 162 -24.16 -22.89 1.21
N SER A 163 -23.05 -23.60 0.99
CA SER A 163 -22.31 -24.25 2.08
C SER A 163 -21.82 -23.21 3.09
N ASP A 164 -21.92 -23.53 4.38
CA ASP A 164 -21.50 -22.62 5.47
C ASP A 164 -20.02 -22.20 5.36
N SER A 165 -19.18 -23.04 4.74
CA SER A 165 -17.77 -22.73 4.47
C SER A 165 -17.63 -21.55 3.49
N GLN A 166 -18.44 -21.52 2.42
CA GLN A 166 -18.42 -20.45 1.41
C GLN A 166 -18.97 -19.14 1.99
N LYS A 167 -20.05 -19.20 2.78
CA LYS A 167 -20.62 -18.03 3.47
C LYS A 167 -19.60 -17.40 4.42
N LYS A 168 -18.91 -18.21 5.22
CA LYS A 168 -17.86 -17.75 6.15
C LYS A 168 -16.66 -17.17 5.41
N GLY A 169 -16.24 -17.79 4.30
CA GLY A 169 -15.14 -17.30 3.47
C GLY A 169 -15.41 -15.90 2.91
N LEU A 170 -16.55 -15.71 2.25
CA LEU A 170 -16.93 -14.44 1.62
C LEU A 170 -17.08 -13.31 2.66
N THR A 171 -17.79 -13.59 3.76
CA THR A 171 -17.99 -12.62 4.86
C THR A 171 -16.66 -12.18 5.45
N ARG A 172 -15.73 -13.12 5.64
CA ARG A 172 -14.42 -12.84 6.21
C ARG A 172 -13.53 -12.01 5.30
N THR A 173 -13.52 -12.29 4.00
CA THR A 173 -12.79 -11.44 3.03
C THR A 173 -13.34 -10.02 3.01
N THR A 174 -14.67 -9.86 3.01
CA THR A 174 -15.29 -8.53 3.05
C THR A 174 -14.97 -7.80 4.36
N MET A 175 -15.02 -8.50 5.49
CA MET A 175 -14.70 -7.91 6.79
C MET A 175 -13.23 -7.50 6.91
N THR A 176 -12.32 -8.28 6.32
CA THR A 176 -10.89 -7.93 6.24
C THR A 176 -10.70 -6.62 5.52
N ILE A 177 -11.34 -6.48 4.36
CA ILE A 177 -11.23 -5.30 3.53
C ILE A 177 -11.84 -4.10 4.27
N LEU A 178 -12.99 -4.28 4.92
CA LEU A 178 -13.60 -3.25 5.77
C LEU A 178 -12.66 -2.78 6.90
N LEU A 179 -11.98 -3.70 7.58
CA LEU A 179 -11.02 -3.35 8.62
C LEU A 179 -9.83 -2.58 8.04
N ILE A 180 -9.34 -2.97 6.85
CA ILE A 180 -8.27 -2.26 6.15
C ILE A 180 -8.72 -0.84 5.77
N THR A 181 -9.94 -0.67 5.26
CA THR A 181 -10.45 0.65 4.84
C THR A 181 -10.78 1.55 6.04
N LEU A 182 -11.33 1.01 7.12
CA LEU A 182 -11.49 1.74 8.38
C LEU A 182 -10.13 2.19 8.94
N ASN A 183 -9.13 1.30 8.91
CA ASN A 183 -7.78 1.64 9.32
C ASN A 183 -7.16 2.73 8.42
N GLU A 184 -7.43 2.69 7.12
CA GLU A 184 -7.01 3.74 6.19
C GLU A 184 -7.64 5.10 6.50
N ILE A 185 -8.94 5.15 6.80
CA ILE A 185 -9.62 6.40 7.16
C ILE A 185 -9.01 6.99 8.43
N ILE A 186 -8.81 6.16 9.45
CA ILE A 186 -8.31 6.60 10.75
C ILE A 186 -6.84 7.03 10.66
N LEU A 187 -5.99 6.25 9.98
CA LEU A 187 -4.54 6.48 9.97
C LEU A 187 -4.05 7.37 8.83
N PHE A 188 -4.83 7.63 7.77
CA PHE A 188 -4.42 8.53 6.69
C PHE A 188 -5.40 9.68 6.46
N THR A 189 -6.70 9.41 6.36
CA THR A 189 -7.64 10.49 6.03
C THR A 189 -7.70 11.53 7.15
N ILE A 190 -7.69 11.10 8.42
CA ILE A 190 -7.68 12.03 9.56
C ILE A 190 -6.38 12.88 9.61
N PRO A 191 -5.16 12.28 9.57
CA PRO A 191 -3.93 13.08 9.50
C PRO A 191 -3.87 13.99 8.28
N ASP A 192 -4.34 13.54 7.11
CA ASP A 192 -4.29 14.35 5.89
C ASP A 192 -5.24 15.55 5.97
N ILE A 193 -6.44 15.39 6.51
CA ILE A 193 -7.37 16.50 6.80
C ILE A 193 -6.74 17.46 7.82
N TYR A 194 -6.15 16.92 8.89
CA TYR A 194 -5.51 17.75 9.92
C TYR A 194 -4.37 18.60 9.35
N VAL A 195 -3.52 18.02 8.50
CA VAL A 195 -2.39 18.73 7.85
C VAL A 195 -2.88 19.81 6.88
N ILE A 196 -4.04 19.64 6.25
CA ILE A 196 -4.62 20.68 5.38
C ILE A 196 -5.15 21.86 6.22
N ILE A 197 -5.75 21.59 7.37
CA ILE A 197 -6.32 22.62 8.26
C ILE A 197 -5.22 23.34 9.05
N ASN A 198 -4.25 22.60 9.58
CA ASN A 198 -3.17 23.13 10.40
C ASN A 198 -1.89 23.20 9.57
N THR A 199 -1.53 24.41 9.16
CA THR A 199 -0.31 24.70 8.39
C THR A 199 0.98 24.56 9.20
N VAL A 200 0.90 24.34 10.52
CA VAL A 200 2.07 24.19 11.39
C VAL A 200 2.65 22.77 11.25
N PRO A 201 3.81 22.60 10.60
CA PRO A 201 4.33 21.30 10.24
C PRO A 201 5.31 20.84 11.31
N ASN A 202 4.88 20.15 12.37
CA ASN A 202 5.84 19.56 13.32
C ASN A 202 5.33 18.43 14.20
N ASN A 203 4.30 17.70 13.79
CA ASN A 203 3.87 16.54 14.55
C ASN A 203 4.55 15.30 13.97
N LEU A 204 5.76 15.01 14.46
CA LEU A 204 6.45 13.70 14.34
C LEU A 204 5.46 12.54 14.52
N LEU A 205 4.46 12.73 15.39
CA LEU A 205 3.32 11.84 15.57
C LEU A 205 2.62 11.46 14.26
N PHE A 206 2.23 12.40 13.39
CA PHE A 206 1.53 12.08 12.13
C PHE A 206 2.44 11.38 11.14
N PHE A 207 3.73 11.72 11.15
CA PHE A 207 4.72 11.00 10.37
C PHE A 207 4.83 9.54 10.83
N LEU A 208 4.93 9.31 12.15
CA LEU A 208 4.98 7.98 12.75
C LEU A 208 3.67 7.20 12.54
N MET A 209 2.51 7.84 12.62
CA MET A 209 1.22 7.21 12.32
C MET A 209 1.15 6.75 10.86
N ASN A 210 1.58 7.60 9.92
CA ASN A 210 1.65 7.25 8.51
C ASN A 210 2.59 6.06 8.25
N LEU A 211 3.71 5.99 8.98
CA LEU A 211 4.71 4.93 8.86
C LEU A 211 4.22 3.59 9.46
N ASN A 212 3.54 3.65 10.60
CA ASN A 212 2.98 2.48 11.28
C ASN A 212 1.78 1.85 10.56
N LYS A 213 1.11 2.57 9.63
CA LYS A 213 -0.01 2.00 8.88
C LYS A 213 0.37 0.73 8.13
N GLY A 214 1.54 0.71 7.46
CA GLY A 214 1.98 -0.47 6.70
C GLY A 214 2.06 -1.72 7.58
N VAL A 215 2.56 -1.55 8.80
CA VAL A 215 2.67 -2.62 9.81
C VAL A 215 1.29 -3.07 10.27
N ILE A 216 0.37 -2.13 10.56
CA ILE A 216 -0.99 -2.46 10.98
C ILE A 216 -1.74 -3.20 9.87
N ASN A 217 -1.63 -2.75 8.62
CA ASN A 217 -2.23 -3.44 7.46
C ASN A 217 -1.69 -4.87 7.31
N MET A 218 -0.39 -5.07 7.54
CA MET A 218 0.21 -6.41 7.54
C MET A 218 -0.33 -7.28 8.68
N ILE A 219 -0.44 -6.74 9.90
CA ILE A 219 -1.01 -7.46 11.05
C ILE A 219 -2.46 -7.83 10.79
N VAL A 220 -3.28 -6.90 10.31
CA VAL A 220 -4.69 -7.15 9.96
C VAL A 220 -4.78 -8.24 8.90
N PHE A 221 -3.94 -8.21 7.87
CA PHE A 221 -3.96 -9.23 6.82
C PHE A 221 -3.57 -10.62 7.34
N LEU A 222 -2.52 -10.71 8.17
CA LEU A 222 -2.10 -11.96 8.80
C LEU A 222 -3.18 -12.49 9.76
N TRP A 223 -3.80 -11.61 10.54
CA TRP A 223 -4.85 -12.00 11.48
C TRP A 223 -6.13 -12.40 10.78
N THR A 224 -6.46 -11.80 9.64
CA THR A 224 -7.69 -12.13 8.93
C THR A 224 -7.57 -13.30 7.98
N GLN A 225 -6.44 -13.60 7.35
CA GLN A 225 -6.35 -14.73 6.40
C GLN A 225 -5.80 -16.00 7.04
N GLN A 226 -6.68 -16.95 7.40
CA GLN A 226 -6.27 -18.26 7.95
C GLN A 226 -5.53 -19.12 6.93
N GLU A 227 -5.93 -19.07 5.66
CA GLU A 227 -5.29 -19.88 4.61
C GLU A 227 -3.85 -19.42 4.35
N LEU A 228 -3.58 -18.12 4.39
CA LEU A 228 -2.22 -17.61 4.36
C LEU A 228 -1.41 -17.99 5.59
N ARG A 229 -2.04 -18.02 6.79
CA ARG A 229 -1.37 -18.51 8.00
C ARG A 229 -0.98 -19.99 7.86
N LYS A 230 -1.85 -20.82 7.29
CA LYS A 230 -1.54 -22.23 6.98
C LYS A 230 -0.41 -22.34 5.98
N CYS A 231 -0.42 -21.57 4.89
CA CYS A 231 0.67 -21.56 3.91
C CYS A 231 1.99 -21.05 4.50
N ALA A 232 1.97 -20.01 5.33
CA ALA A 232 3.16 -19.47 6.00
C ALA A 232 3.73 -20.46 7.02
N LEU A 233 2.88 -21.12 7.80
CA LEU A 233 3.28 -22.21 8.70
C LEU A 233 3.83 -23.41 7.93
N PHE A 234 3.18 -23.81 6.83
CA PHE A 234 3.66 -24.89 5.97
C PHE A 234 5.03 -24.58 5.36
N TRP A 235 5.23 -23.34 4.89
CA TRP A 235 6.52 -22.90 4.36
C TRP A 235 7.60 -22.88 5.45
N ARG A 236 7.26 -22.43 6.66
CA ARG A 236 8.16 -22.48 7.83
C ARG A 236 8.54 -23.91 8.22
N LEU A 237 7.58 -24.84 8.21
CA LEU A 237 7.81 -26.26 8.50
C LEU A 237 8.67 -26.92 7.41
N LYS A 238 8.43 -26.61 6.14
CA LYS A 238 9.24 -27.09 5.01
C LYS A 238 10.68 -26.59 5.06
N ASN A 239 10.90 -25.33 5.45
CA ASN A 239 12.27 -24.82 5.63
C ASN A 239 12.98 -25.43 6.84
N HIS A 240 12.27 -25.71 7.93
CA HIS A 240 12.84 -26.44 9.06
C HIS A 240 13.21 -27.89 8.70
N SER A 241 12.43 -28.58 7.88
CA SER A 241 12.76 -29.95 7.45
C SER A 241 13.96 -29.99 6.49
N LEU A 242 14.11 -28.98 5.63
CA LEU A 242 15.28 -28.84 4.75
C LEU A 242 16.56 -28.48 5.52
N ALA A 243 16.48 -27.61 6.53
CA ALA A 243 17.61 -27.27 7.40
C ALA A 243 18.08 -28.48 8.24
N SER A 244 17.14 -29.32 8.72
CA SER A 244 17.47 -30.52 9.49
C SER A 244 18.14 -31.61 8.63
N ARG A 245 17.79 -31.70 7.34
CA ARG A 245 18.40 -32.68 6.41
C ARG A 245 19.82 -32.30 5.97
N SER A 246 20.15 -31.00 5.95
CA SER A 246 21.49 -30.50 5.59
C SER A 246 22.56 -30.78 6.66
N ASN A 247 22.18 -30.96 7.93
CA ASN A 247 23.12 -31.28 9.01
C ASN A 247 23.36 -32.80 9.21
N GLY A 248 22.63 -33.66 8.46
CA GLY A 248 22.73 -35.12 8.56
C GLY A 248 23.69 -35.81 7.57
N HIS A 249 24.34 -35.06 6.67
CA HIS A 249 25.27 -35.60 5.68
C HIS A 249 26.70 -35.03 5.83
N ARG A 250 27.36 -35.35 6.95
CA ARG A 250 28.80 -35.68 6.88
C ARG A 250 28.92 -37.14 6.49
N VAL A 251 28.85 -37.41 5.19
CA VAL A 251 29.18 -38.71 4.63
C VAL A 251 30.69 -38.90 4.77
N VAL A 252 31.11 -39.76 5.68
CA VAL A 252 32.48 -40.29 5.72
C VAL A 252 32.70 -41.05 4.40
N PRO A 253 33.69 -40.69 3.57
CA PRO A 253 33.96 -41.42 2.35
C PRO A 253 34.46 -42.82 2.71
N LYS A 254 33.64 -43.84 2.40
CA LYS A 254 34.02 -45.25 2.54
C LYS A 254 34.92 -45.59 1.36
N VAL A 255 36.21 -45.71 1.61
CA VAL A 255 37.22 -46.21 0.66
C VAL A 255 36.89 -47.67 0.37
N ILE A 256 36.49 -47.97 -0.87
CA ILE A 256 36.29 -49.34 -1.35
C ILE A 256 37.59 -49.75 -2.04
N THR A 257 38.38 -50.57 -1.37
CA THR A 257 39.51 -51.30 -1.95
C THR A 257 38.98 -52.48 -2.77
N VAL A 258 39.18 -52.43 -4.08
CA VAL A 258 38.88 -53.53 -5.01
C VAL A 258 40.06 -54.49 -4.99
N SER A 259 39.87 -55.70 -4.45
CA SER A 259 40.81 -56.81 -4.60
C SER A 259 40.54 -57.53 -5.92
N ARG A 260 41.52 -57.50 -6.82
CA ARG A 260 41.60 -58.42 -7.97
C ARG A 260 42.12 -59.76 -7.47
N THR A 261 41.40 -60.84 -7.79
CA THR A 261 41.90 -62.17 -8.21
C THR A 261 40.68 -63.01 -8.56
#